data_AF-A0A7Y3CCC6-F1
#
_entry.id   AF-A0A7Y3CCC6-F1
#
_cell.length_a   1.000
_cell.length_b   1.000
_cell.length_c   1.000
_cell.angle_alpha   90.00
_cell.angle_beta   90.00
_cell.angle_gamma   90.00
#
_symmetry.space_group_name_H-M   'P 1'
#
loop_
_entity.id
_entity.type
_entity.pdbx_description
1 polymer ?
#
loop_
_entity_poly.entity_id
_entity_poly.type
_entity_poly.pdbx_seq_one_letter_code
_entity_poly.pdbx_strand_id
1 'polypeptide(L)'
;METNSTRLKKFGTFGGVFTPTLLTILGVIMYLRLGWVIGNAGLLGAWLIILISFAITLCTALSMSAITTNIRIGAGGAYAIVSQALGLEVGGSLGIPRYVSQGLAVTMYIFGFREGWLGIFPDHNPFLVDVLVFGILFGIAYVSANLAIKTQYIIMGVIVLSFISVIWAAYEGSMFQANEDVLRFGSFKGSVENNFSGSNFWIVFAVFFP
;
A
#
# COMPACT_ATOMS: atom_id res chain seq x y z
N MET A 1 -1.53 -39.27 -30.89
CA MET A 1 -2.29 -38.80 -29.71
C MET A 1 -1.59 -37.53 -29.26
N GLU A 2 -1.96 -36.37 -29.82
CA GLU A 2 -1.39 -35.09 -29.43
C GLU A 2 -1.80 -34.81 -27.98
N THR A 3 -0.84 -34.83 -27.08
CA THR A 3 -1.03 -34.37 -25.71
C THR A 3 -1.32 -32.87 -25.79
N ASN A 4 -2.61 -32.52 -25.74
CA ASN A 4 -3.08 -31.18 -25.42
C ASN A 4 -2.53 -30.81 -24.03
N SER A 5 -1.29 -30.32 -23.96
CA SER A 5 -0.81 -29.66 -22.77
C SER A 5 -1.69 -28.42 -22.63
N THR A 6 -2.60 -28.42 -21.68
CA THR A 6 -3.29 -27.22 -21.22
C THR A 6 -2.20 -26.22 -20.83
N ARG A 7 -1.86 -25.33 -21.77
CA ARG A 7 -0.80 -24.33 -21.61
C ARG A 7 -1.26 -23.44 -20.45
N LEU A 8 -0.70 -23.66 -19.26
CA LEU A 8 -0.99 -22.87 -18.06
C LEU A 8 -0.90 -21.40 -18.43
N LYS A 9 -2.01 -20.68 -18.29
CA LYS A 9 -2.09 -19.27 -18.67
C LYS A 9 -1.22 -18.47 -17.70
N LYS A 10 -0.02 -18.12 -18.14
CA LYS A 10 0.91 -17.31 -17.34
C LYS A 10 0.44 -15.86 -17.34
N PHE A 11 0.63 -15.18 -16.21
CA PHE A 11 0.38 -13.74 -16.13
C PHE A 11 1.51 -12.98 -16.84
N GLY A 12 1.15 -11.98 -17.64
CA GLY A 12 2.12 -11.08 -18.27
C GLY A 12 2.69 -10.06 -17.28
N THR A 13 3.65 -9.24 -17.73
CA THR A 13 4.29 -8.22 -16.90
C THR A 13 3.31 -7.19 -16.34
N PHE A 14 2.37 -6.72 -17.18
CA PHE A 14 1.41 -5.70 -16.78
C PHE A 14 0.43 -6.23 -15.73
N GLY A 15 -0.34 -7.27 -16.06
CA GLY A 15 -1.36 -7.81 -15.16
C GLY A 15 -0.82 -8.60 -13.96
N GLY A 16 0.35 -9.25 -14.12
CA GLY A 16 0.93 -10.10 -13.09
C GLY A 16 1.87 -9.38 -12.12
N VAL A 17 2.44 -8.23 -12.51
CA VAL A 17 3.46 -7.53 -11.70
C VAL A 17 3.13 -6.05 -11.54
N PHE A 18 2.94 -5.30 -12.63
CA PHE A 18 2.74 -3.84 -12.53
C PHE A 18 1.45 -3.47 -11.81
N THR A 19 0.30 -3.95 -12.29
CA THR A 19 -1.00 -3.65 -11.69
C THR A 19 -1.08 -4.05 -10.21
N PRO A 20 -0.66 -5.26 -9.78
CA PRO A 20 -0.76 -5.61 -8.36
C PRO A 20 0.17 -4.74 -7.52
N THR A 21 1.39 -4.48 -7.99
CA THR A 21 2.35 -3.62 -7.28
C THR A 21 1.81 -2.20 -7.11
N LEU A 22 1.27 -1.61 -8.18
CA LEU A 22 0.69 -0.27 -8.13
C LEU A 22 -0.44 -0.18 -7.09
N LEU A 23 -1.34 -1.17 -7.06
CA LEU A 23 -2.46 -1.18 -6.13
C LEU A 23 -2.05 -1.44 -4.68
N THR A 24 -0.95 -2.16 -4.45
CA THR A 24 -0.40 -2.30 -3.10
C THR A 24 0.20 -1.00 -2.57
N ILE A 25 0.75 -0.17 -3.47
CA ILE A 25 1.33 1.15 -3.10
C ILE A 25 0.22 2.18 -2.91
N LEU A 26 -0.75 2.22 -3.83
CA LEU A 26 -1.90 3.15 -3.80
C LEU A 26 -2.97 2.66 -2.81
N GLY A 27 -2.61 2.61 -1.53
CA GLY A 27 -3.45 2.09 -0.46
C GLY A 27 -4.14 3.16 0.38
N VAL A 28 -4.67 2.70 1.51
CA VAL A 28 -5.37 3.50 2.54
C VAL A 28 -4.60 4.76 2.95
N ILE A 29 -3.26 4.69 3.04
CA ILE A 29 -2.42 5.81 3.51
C ILE A 29 -2.55 7.03 2.62
N MET A 30 -2.60 6.83 1.30
CA MET A 30 -2.72 7.94 0.36
C MET A 30 -4.01 8.74 0.61
N TYR A 31 -5.11 8.05 0.92
CA TYR A 31 -6.42 8.67 1.11
C TYR A 31 -6.62 9.20 2.54
N LEU A 32 -6.30 8.41 3.57
CA LEU A 32 -6.65 8.73 4.96
C LEU A 32 -5.52 9.37 5.76
N ARG A 33 -4.26 9.26 5.32
CA ARG A 33 -3.10 9.67 6.13
C ARG A 33 -2.29 10.79 5.48
N LEU A 34 -2.32 10.94 4.16
CA LEU A 34 -1.54 11.98 3.48
C LEU A 34 -1.88 13.39 3.99
N GLY A 35 -3.16 13.69 4.19
CA GLY A 35 -3.59 14.98 4.77
C GLY A 35 -3.06 15.20 6.19
N TRP A 36 -3.06 14.16 7.03
CA TRP A 36 -2.50 14.22 8.39
C TRP A 36 -0.97 14.40 8.39
N VAL A 37 -0.26 13.75 7.47
CA VAL A 37 1.19 13.91 7.28
C VAL A 37 1.52 15.35 6.90
N ILE A 38 0.79 15.93 5.95
CA ILE A 38 0.98 17.34 5.54
C ILE A 38 0.63 18.28 6.70
N GLY A 39 -0.45 18.01 7.45
CA GLY A 39 -0.84 18.82 8.61
C GLY A 39 0.20 18.81 9.74
N ASN A 40 0.91 17.70 9.95
CA ASN A 40 1.93 17.57 10.99
C ASN A 40 3.32 18.04 10.56
N ALA A 41 3.77 17.64 9.37
CA ALA A 41 5.12 17.92 8.88
C ALA A 41 5.21 19.23 8.07
N GLY A 42 4.06 19.81 7.67
CA GLY A 42 3.99 20.89 6.70
C GLY A 42 4.29 20.41 5.28
N LEU A 43 4.15 21.30 4.30
CA LEU A 43 4.34 20.95 2.88
C LEU A 43 5.78 20.46 2.60
N LEU A 44 6.79 21.21 3.04
CA LEU A 44 8.20 20.85 2.78
C LEU A 44 8.62 19.61 3.58
N GLY A 45 8.13 19.47 4.81
CA GLY A 45 8.38 18.28 5.63
C GLY A 45 7.74 17.03 5.04
N ALA A 46 6.52 17.12 4.52
CA ALA A 46 5.86 16.01 3.82
C ALA A 46 6.61 15.61 2.54
N TRP A 47 7.07 16.59 1.75
CA TRP A 47 7.90 16.31 0.57
C TRP A 47 9.20 15.59 0.94
N LEU A 48 9.87 16.00 2.02
CA LEU A 48 11.07 15.32 2.52
C LEU A 48 10.78 13.86 2.91
N ILE A 49 9.68 13.61 3.63
CA ILE A 49 9.24 12.25 4.01
C ILE A 49 8.99 11.39 2.78
N ILE A 50 8.30 11.93 1.77
CA ILE A 50 8.00 11.22 0.51
C ILE A 50 9.30 10.88 -0.23
N LEU A 51 10.24 11.83 -0.34
CA LEU A 51 11.50 11.62 -1.05
C LEU A 51 12.39 10.58 -0.37
N ILE A 52 12.50 10.60 0.96
CA ILE A 52 13.25 9.59 1.72
C ILE A 52 12.62 8.21 1.54
N SER A 53 11.29 8.12 1.66
CA SER A 53 10.54 6.87 1.46
C SER A 53 10.75 6.31 0.05
N PHE A 54 10.67 7.18 -0.96
CA PHE A 54 10.91 6.80 -2.35
C PHE A 54 12.34 6.33 -2.57
N ALA A 55 13.35 7.00 -1.99
CA ALA A 55 14.74 6.57 -2.09
C ALA A 55 14.95 5.16 -1.49
N ILE A 56 14.37 4.87 -0.31
CA ILE A 56 14.47 3.55 0.32
C ILE A 56 13.85 2.47 -0.57
N THR A 57 12.64 2.71 -1.09
CA THR A 57 11.94 1.73 -1.95
C THR A 57 12.64 1.55 -3.29
N LEU A 58 13.20 2.62 -3.87
CA LEU A 58 13.95 2.57 -5.12
C LEU A 58 15.23 1.76 -4.97
N CYS A 59 16.03 2.01 -3.92
CA CYS A 59 17.21 1.21 -3.61
C CYS A 59 16.84 -0.27 -3.44
N THR A 60 15.78 -0.56 -2.68
CA THR A 60 15.28 -1.94 -2.49
C THR A 60 14.85 -2.59 -3.81
N ALA A 61 14.15 -1.85 -4.68
CA ALA A 61 13.70 -2.34 -5.99
C ALA A 61 14.88 -2.61 -6.94
N LEU A 62 15.90 -1.76 -6.93
CA LEU A 62 17.13 -1.97 -7.70
C LEU A 62 17.90 -3.19 -7.20
N SER A 63 18.01 -3.39 -5.88
CA SER A 63 18.61 -4.61 -5.30
C SER A 63 17.85 -5.87 -5.70
N MET A 64 16.50 -5.85 -5.63
CA MET A 64 15.68 -6.97 -6.09
C MET A 64 15.83 -7.22 -7.59
N SER A 65 15.90 -6.17 -8.41
CA SER A 65 16.16 -6.28 -9.85
C SER A 65 17.48 -7.00 -10.12
N ALA A 66 18.58 -6.57 -9.47
CA ALA A 66 19.89 -7.20 -9.60
C ALA A 66 19.91 -8.68 -9.15
N ILE A 67 19.19 -9.01 -8.07
CA ILE A 67 19.05 -10.40 -7.60
C ILE A 67 18.32 -11.24 -8.65
N THR A 68 17.20 -10.75 -9.17
CA THR A 68 16.34 -11.51 -10.11
C THR A 68 16.97 -11.69 -11.49
N THR A 69 17.86 -10.79 -11.93
CA THR A 69 18.57 -10.91 -13.21
C THR A 69 19.78 -11.84 -13.14
N ASN A 70 20.31 -12.11 -11.95
CA ASN A 70 21.51 -12.96 -11.75
C ASN A 70 21.19 -14.44 -11.50
N ILE A 71 19.92 -14.82 -11.35
CA ILE A 71 19.51 -16.21 -11.07
C ILE A 71 18.59 -16.77 -12.15
N ARG A 72 18.61 -18.10 -12.32
CA ARG A 72 17.57 -18.80 -13.08
C ARG A 72 16.32 -18.91 -12.20
N ILE A 73 15.35 -18.06 -12.50
CA ILE A 73 14.06 -18.01 -11.79
C ILE A 73 13.30 -19.32 -12.03
N GLY A 74 13.20 -20.15 -10.97
CA GLY A 74 12.35 -21.34 -10.94
C GLY A 74 10.90 -21.01 -10.60
N ALA A 75 10.07 -22.05 -10.42
CA ALA A 75 8.75 -21.86 -9.82
C ALA A 75 8.91 -21.47 -8.34
N GLY A 76 8.32 -20.34 -7.94
CA GLY A 76 8.41 -19.85 -6.57
C GLY A 76 8.04 -18.36 -6.45
N GLY A 77 7.97 -17.87 -5.21
CA GLY A 77 7.74 -16.46 -4.90
C GLY A 77 9.01 -15.72 -4.48
N ALA A 78 8.85 -14.53 -3.89
CA ALA A 78 9.96 -13.69 -3.46
C ALA A 78 10.95 -14.39 -2.51
N TYR A 79 10.46 -15.20 -1.56
CA TYR A 79 11.32 -15.97 -0.65
C TYR A 79 12.24 -16.96 -1.37
N ALA A 80 11.71 -17.66 -2.38
CA ALA A 80 12.49 -18.63 -3.16
C ALA A 80 13.58 -17.92 -3.98
N ILE A 81 13.26 -16.77 -4.58
CA ILE A 81 14.20 -15.93 -5.33
C ILE A 81 15.38 -15.51 -4.43
N VAL A 82 15.08 -14.97 -3.24
CA VAL A 82 16.11 -14.49 -2.31
C VAL A 82 16.95 -15.64 -1.76
N SER A 83 16.31 -16.74 -1.34
CA SER A 83 17.01 -17.90 -0.78
C SER A 83 17.92 -18.58 -1.81
N GLN A 84 17.51 -18.60 -3.08
CA GLN A 84 18.31 -19.18 -4.17
C GLN A 84 19.52 -18.30 -4.52
N ALA A 85 19.38 -16.98 -4.42
CA ALA A 85 20.46 -16.04 -4.75
C ALA A 85 21.47 -15.83 -3.61
N LEU A 86 21.00 -15.77 -2.36
CA LEU A 86 21.80 -15.35 -1.19
C LEU A 86 21.95 -16.43 -0.11
N GLY A 87 21.35 -17.61 -0.32
CA GLY A 87 21.36 -18.71 0.64
C GLY A 87 20.20 -18.66 1.65
N LEU A 88 20.01 -19.78 2.35
CA LEU A 88 18.88 -19.99 3.26
C LEU A 88 18.93 -19.10 4.51
N GLU A 89 20.12 -18.75 4.99
CA GLU A 89 20.31 -17.90 6.17
C GLU A 89 19.77 -16.48 5.91
N VAL A 90 20.15 -15.90 4.77
CA VAL A 90 19.68 -14.57 4.33
C VAL A 90 18.21 -14.64 3.90
N GLY A 91 17.80 -15.71 3.23
CA GLY A 91 16.41 -15.94 2.87
C GLY A 91 15.50 -15.99 4.10
N GLY A 92 15.90 -16.71 5.15
CA GLY A 92 15.17 -16.83 6.41
C GLY A 92 15.10 -15.51 7.17
N SER A 93 16.20 -14.78 7.28
CA SER A 93 16.27 -13.50 8.00
C SER A 93 15.41 -12.41 7.36
N LEU A 94 15.22 -12.43 6.03
CA LEU A 94 14.31 -11.53 5.33
C LEU A 94 12.87 -12.08 5.26
N GLY A 95 12.71 -13.39 5.12
CA GLY A 95 11.43 -14.05 4.90
C GLY A 95 10.52 -14.03 6.12
N ILE A 96 11.06 -14.31 7.31
CA ILE A 96 10.25 -14.38 8.55
C ILE A 96 9.66 -13.00 8.90
N PRO A 97 10.44 -11.89 8.95
CA PRO A 97 9.88 -10.57 9.20
C PRO A 97 8.87 -10.19 8.11
N ARG A 98 9.17 -10.46 6.83
CA ARG A 98 8.25 -10.13 5.75
C ARG A 98 6.91 -10.85 5.88
N TYR A 99 6.90 -12.12 6.30
CA TYR A 99 5.66 -12.85 6.56
C TYR A 99 4.83 -12.21 7.67
N VAL A 100 5.46 -11.88 8.81
CA VAL A 100 4.79 -11.21 9.93
C VAL A 100 4.27 -9.83 9.53
N SER A 101 5.09 -9.03 8.84
CA SER A 101 4.69 -7.71 8.34
C SER A 101 3.48 -7.79 7.41
N GLN A 102 3.43 -8.77 6.50
CA GLN A 102 2.28 -8.93 5.61
C GLN A 102 1.00 -9.30 6.37
N GLY A 103 1.10 -10.10 7.44
CA GLY A 103 -0.04 -10.38 8.32
C GLY A 103 -0.56 -9.12 9.02
N LEU A 104 0.34 -8.29 9.56
CA LEU A 104 -0.02 -7.01 10.19
C LEU A 104 -0.57 -6.00 9.18
N ALA A 105 -0.05 -5.98 7.96
CA ALA A 105 -0.52 -5.11 6.88
C ALA A 105 -1.99 -5.41 6.51
N VAL A 106 -2.40 -6.69 6.49
CA VAL A 106 -3.81 -7.04 6.26
C VAL A 106 -4.71 -6.39 7.30
N THR A 107 -4.35 -6.49 8.58
CA THR A 107 -5.11 -5.83 9.67
C THR A 107 -5.15 -4.32 9.50
N MET A 108 -4.03 -3.69 9.14
CA MET A 108 -3.97 -2.25 8.88
C MET A 108 -4.93 -1.84 7.75
N TYR A 109 -4.95 -2.55 6.63
CA TYR A 109 -5.85 -2.23 5.53
C TYR A 109 -7.33 -2.43 5.88
N ILE A 110 -7.65 -3.44 6.71
CA ILE A 110 -9.03 -3.64 7.22
C ILE A 110 -9.45 -2.47 8.11
N PHE A 111 -8.61 -2.05 9.05
CA PHE A 111 -8.91 -0.90 9.91
C PHE A 111 -9.01 0.40 9.11
N GLY A 112 -8.18 0.56 8.07
CA GLY A 112 -8.30 1.66 7.13
C GLY A 112 -9.63 1.67 6.36
N PHE A 113 -10.05 0.50 5.88
CA PHE A 113 -11.36 0.36 5.24
C PHE A 113 -12.49 0.70 6.21
N ARG A 114 -12.43 0.18 7.45
CA ARG A 114 -13.40 0.46 8.50
C ARG A 114 -13.52 1.96 8.77
N GLU A 115 -12.41 2.68 8.87
CA GLU A 115 -12.41 4.13 9.09
C GLU A 115 -13.15 4.86 7.96
N GLY A 116 -12.87 4.52 6.70
CA GLY A 116 -13.61 5.05 5.55
C GLY A 116 -15.10 4.66 5.56
N TRP A 117 -15.42 3.41 5.94
CA TRP A 117 -16.79 2.91 6.02
C TRP A 117 -17.61 3.65 7.08
N LEU A 118 -17.07 3.82 8.28
CA LEU A 118 -17.73 4.53 9.38
C LEU A 118 -17.88 6.03 9.10
N GLY A 119 -17.01 6.61 8.25
CA GLY A 119 -17.19 7.96 7.75
C GLY A 119 -18.48 8.15 6.93
N ILE A 120 -18.98 7.08 6.30
CA ILE A 120 -20.24 7.08 5.52
C ILE A 120 -21.40 6.54 6.36
N PHE A 121 -21.16 5.48 7.15
CA PHE A 121 -22.15 4.77 7.95
C PHE A 121 -21.74 4.76 9.44
N PRO A 122 -21.94 5.86 10.17
CA PRO A 122 -21.42 6.02 11.53
C PRO A 122 -22.07 5.09 12.57
N ASP A 123 -23.31 4.63 12.34
CA ASP A 123 -24.06 3.81 13.29
C ASP A 123 -23.68 2.32 13.27
N HIS A 124 -22.86 1.88 12.29
CA HIS A 124 -22.45 0.49 12.20
C HIS A 124 -21.39 0.14 13.25
N ASN A 125 -21.49 -1.05 13.83
CA ASN A 125 -20.54 -1.50 14.84
C ASN A 125 -19.13 -1.73 14.21
N PRO A 126 -18.08 -1.04 14.69
CA PRO A 126 -16.72 -1.15 14.15
C PRO A 126 -16.19 -2.59 14.13
N PHE A 127 -16.41 -3.35 15.20
CA PHE A 127 -15.89 -4.71 15.35
C PHE A 127 -16.57 -5.70 14.38
N LEU A 128 -17.87 -5.54 14.14
CA LEU A 128 -18.59 -6.39 13.18
C LEU A 128 -18.11 -6.15 11.75
N VAL A 129 -17.83 -4.89 11.38
CA VAL A 129 -17.27 -4.55 10.07
C VAL A 129 -15.91 -5.24 9.88
N ASP A 130 -15.03 -5.19 10.88
CA ASP A 130 -13.71 -5.81 10.81
C ASP A 130 -13.78 -7.32 10.59
N VAL A 131 -14.59 -8.03 11.39
CA VAL A 131 -14.75 -9.49 11.30
C VAL A 131 -15.39 -9.91 9.98
N LEU A 132 -16.41 -9.18 9.50
CA LEU A 132 -17.08 -9.47 8.24
C LEU A 132 -16.14 -9.27 7.05
N VAL A 133 -15.42 -8.14 7.01
CA VAL A 133 -14.47 -7.84 5.92
C VAL A 133 -13.36 -8.87 5.91
N PHE A 134 -12.78 -9.20 7.07
CA PHE A 134 -11.78 -10.26 7.17
C PHE A 134 -12.31 -11.60 6.65
N GLY A 135 -13.50 -12.03 7.08
CA GLY A 135 -14.12 -13.29 6.65
C GLY A 135 -14.37 -13.35 5.14
N ILE A 136 -14.85 -12.26 4.54
CA ILE A 136 -15.08 -12.15 3.09
C ILE A 136 -13.75 -12.24 2.33
N LEU A 137 -12.74 -11.46 2.74
CA LEU A 137 -11.43 -11.45 2.08
C LEU A 137 -10.73 -12.80 2.20
N PHE A 138 -10.80 -13.43 3.38
CA PHE A 138 -10.28 -14.77 3.60
C PHE A 138 -10.99 -15.80 2.71
N GLY A 139 -12.33 -15.72 2.61
CA GLY A 139 -13.11 -16.59 1.73
C GLY A 139 -12.75 -16.44 0.25
N ILE A 140 -12.61 -15.20 -0.24
CA ILE A 140 -12.19 -14.92 -1.62
C ILE A 140 -10.78 -15.48 -1.88
N ALA A 141 -9.85 -15.23 -0.96
CA ALA A 141 -8.48 -15.73 -1.06
C ALA A 141 -8.41 -17.27 -1.05
N TYR A 142 -9.26 -17.93 -0.26
CA TYR A 142 -9.34 -19.38 -0.19
C TYR A 142 -9.90 -20.01 -1.48
N VAL A 143 -10.91 -19.38 -2.10
CA VAL A 143 -11.61 -19.95 -3.26
C VAL A 143 -10.82 -19.79 -4.56
N SER A 144 -10.30 -18.60 -4.89
CA SER A 144 -9.64 -18.42 -6.19
C SER A 144 -8.72 -17.20 -6.30
N ALA A 145 -7.43 -17.46 -6.50
CA ALA A 145 -6.45 -16.44 -6.89
C ALA A 145 -6.74 -15.81 -8.27
N ASN A 146 -7.36 -16.57 -9.19
CA ASN A 146 -7.71 -16.05 -10.52
C ASN A 146 -8.84 -15.01 -10.46
N LEU A 147 -9.75 -15.13 -9.50
CA LEU A 147 -10.80 -14.14 -9.29
C LEU A 147 -10.21 -12.83 -8.78
N ALA A 148 -9.29 -12.91 -7.81
CA ALA A 148 -8.61 -11.74 -7.24
C ALA A 148 -7.95 -10.87 -8.32
N ILE A 149 -7.27 -11.49 -9.29
CA ILE A 149 -6.59 -10.77 -10.39
C ILE A 149 -7.59 -10.07 -11.33
N LYS A 150 -8.77 -10.67 -11.58
CA LYS A 150 -9.80 -10.00 -12.37
C LYS A 150 -10.39 -8.81 -11.63
N THR A 151 -10.68 -8.96 -10.34
CA THR A 151 -11.19 -7.89 -9.46
C THR A 151 -10.21 -6.72 -9.42
N GLN A 152 -8.92 -7.01 -9.47
CA GLN A 152 -7.86 -6.00 -9.45
C GLN A 152 -7.98 -4.95 -10.57
N TYR A 153 -8.41 -5.33 -11.77
CA TYR A 153 -8.63 -4.37 -12.86
C TYR A 153 -9.78 -3.41 -12.57
N ILE A 154 -10.82 -3.89 -11.88
CA ILE A 154 -11.95 -3.05 -11.45
C ILE A 154 -11.45 -2.04 -10.42
N ILE A 155 -10.67 -2.49 -9.43
CA ILE A 155 -10.10 -1.60 -8.39
C ILE A 155 -9.23 -0.52 -9.02
N MET A 156 -8.37 -0.90 -9.98
CA MET A 156 -7.55 0.08 -10.72
C MET A 156 -8.41 1.12 -11.43
N GLY A 157 -9.51 0.72 -12.08
CA GLY A 157 -10.45 1.65 -12.69
C GLY A 157 -11.04 2.64 -11.69
N VAL A 158 -11.44 2.18 -10.50
CA VAL A 158 -11.96 3.04 -9.42
C VAL A 158 -10.91 4.03 -8.93
N ILE A 159 -9.65 3.61 -8.76
CA ILE A 159 -8.58 4.51 -8.33
C ILE A 159 -8.28 5.58 -9.40
N VAL A 160 -8.26 5.20 -10.68
CA VAL A 160 -8.09 6.17 -11.77
C VAL A 160 -9.22 7.21 -11.77
N LEU A 161 -10.47 6.78 -11.60
CA LEU A 161 -11.62 7.69 -11.47
C LEU A 161 -11.48 8.60 -10.25
N SER A 162 -10.99 8.08 -9.13
CA SER A 162 -10.70 8.89 -7.94
C SER A 162 -9.66 9.97 -8.22
N PHE A 163 -8.58 9.69 -8.95
CA PHE A 163 -7.62 10.72 -9.33
C PHE A 163 -8.20 11.77 -10.28
N ILE A 164 -9.03 11.35 -11.24
CA ILE A 164 -9.74 12.29 -12.12
C ILE A 164 -10.61 13.23 -11.29
N SER A 165 -11.33 12.70 -10.29
CA SER A 165 -12.13 13.51 -9.37
C SER A 165 -11.29 14.52 -8.57
N VAL A 166 -10.11 14.12 -8.07
CA VAL A 166 -9.19 15.05 -7.39
C VAL A 166 -8.71 16.14 -8.33
N ILE A 167 -8.30 15.80 -9.55
CA ILE A 167 -7.84 16.77 -10.55
C ILE A 167 -8.97 17.75 -10.91
N TRP A 168 -10.19 17.25 -11.10
CA TRP A 168 -11.36 18.08 -11.40
C TRP A 168 -11.66 19.07 -10.27
N ALA A 169 -11.65 18.61 -9.02
CA ALA A 169 -11.83 19.47 -7.84
C ALA A 169 -10.74 20.55 -7.71
N ALA A 170 -9.52 20.30 -8.23
CA ALA A 170 -8.46 21.31 -8.28
C ALA A 170 -8.78 22.40 -9.31
N TYR A 171 -9.34 22.04 -10.47
CA TYR A 171 -9.75 23.00 -11.50
C TYR A 171 -10.93 23.88 -11.07
N GLU A 172 -11.90 23.31 -10.34
CA GLU A 172 -13.06 24.06 -9.82
C GLU A 172 -12.71 25.07 -8.71
N GLY A 173 -11.46 25.13 -8.28
CA GLY A 173 -11.03 26.10 -7.27
C GLY A 173 -11.21 25.64 -5.83
N SER A 174 -11.89 24.51 -5.60
CA SER A 174 -12.25 24.02 -4.26
C SER A 174 -11.05 23.65 -3.37
N MET A 175 -9.88 23.45 -3.97
CA MET A 175 -8.63 23.12 -3.27
C MET A 175 -7.60 24.26 -3.24
N PHE A 176 -7.95 25.48 -3.69
CA PHE A 176 -7.06 26.63 -3.55
C PHE A 176 -7.10 27.17 -2.12
N GLN A 177 -6.08 26.83 -1.34
CA GLN A 177 -5.74 27.57 -0.12
C GLN A 177 -4.76 28.68 -0.47
N ALA A 178 -4.94 29.87 0.12
CA ALA A 178 -4.01 30.96 -0.05
C ALA A 178 -2.62 30.53 0.47
N ASN A 179 -1.55 30.91 -0.23
CA ASN A 179 -0.17 30.55 0.14
C ASN A 179 0.23 30.99 1.57
N GLU A 180 -0.52 31.92 2.17
CA GLU A 180 -0.32 32.40 3.54
C GLU A 180 -0.84 31.41 4.59
N ASP A 181 -1.84 30.58 4.25
CA ASP A 181 -2.42 29.58 5.15
C ASP A 181 -1.68 28.22 5.10
N VAL A 182 -0.79 28.04 4.11
CA VAL A 182 -0.05 26.80 3.92
C VAL A 182 1.16 26.76 4.84
N LEU A 183 1.09 25.90 5.86
CA LEU A 183 2.22 25.57 6.74
C LEU A 183 3.38 24.97 5.92
N ARG A 184 4.44 25.75 5.70
CA ARG A 184 5.64 25.28 4.98
C ARG A 184 6.41 24.24 5.78
N PHE A 185 6.65 24.53 7.06
CA PHE A 185 7.20 23.59 8.04
C PHE A 185 6.15 23.37 9.14
N GLY A 186 5.83 22.11 9.39
CA GLY A 186 4.87 21.72 10.40
C GLY A 186 5.47 21.76 11.80
N SER A 187 4.60 21.94 12.79
CA SER A 187 4.95 21.97 14.21
C SER A 187 4.77 20.60 14.88
N PHE A 188 4.48 19.55 14.10
CA PHE A 188 4.25 18.19 14.58
C PHE A 188 3.29 18.16 15.78
N LYS A 189 2.10 18.77 15.65
CA LYS A 189 1.17 18.89 16.77
C LYS A 189 0.58 17.55 17.21
N GLY A 190 0.64 16.51 16.39
CA GLY A 190 0.09 15.19 16.67
C GLY A 190 -1.31 15.01 16.08
N SER A 191 -2.14 14.23 16.77
CA SER A 191 -3.50 13.92 16.35
C SER A 191 -4.50 14.24 17.46
N VAL A 192 -5.79 14.31 17.09
CA VAL A 192 -6.89 14.55 18.01
C VAL A 192 -6.93 13.47 19.10
N GLU A 193 -6.64 12.22 18.72
CA GLU A 193 -6.63 11.06 19.62
C GLU A 193 -5.54 11.12 20.68
N ASN A 194 -4.46 11.86 20.41
CA ASN A 194 -3.36 12.07 21.36
C ASN A 194 -3.44 13.45 22.03
N ASN A 195 -4.60 14.14 21.99
CA ASN A 195 -4.79 15.49 22.53
C ASN A 195 -3.73 16.50 22.04
N PHE A 196 -3.23 16.33 20.81
CA PHE A 196 -2.14 17.13 20.28
C PHE A 196 -0.89 17.19 21.18
N SER A 197 -0.54 16.08 21.83
CA SER A 197 0.64 15.96 22.71
C SER A 197 2.00 16.09 21.97
N GLY A 198 2.00 16.49 20.70
CA GLY A 198 3.17 16.47 19.82
C GLY A 198 3.39 15.10 19.18
N SER A 199 3.69 15.10 17.88
CA SER A 199 4.34 14.01 17.16
C SER A 199 5.82 14.36 16.92
N ASN A 200 6.63 13.38 16.52
CA ASN A 200 8.00 13.63 16.05
C ASN A 200 8.08 13.26 14.57
N PHE A 201 9.06 13.81 13.85
CA PHE A 201 9.33 13.51 12.45
C PHE A 201 9.32 12.00 12.16
N TRP A 202 9.97 11.20 12.99
CA TRP A 202 10.05 9.75 12.82
C TRP A 202 8.72 9.02 12.99
N ILE A 203 7.81 9.54 13.82
CA ILE A 203 6.47 8.98 13.99
C ILE A 203 5.66 9.25 12.72
N VAL A 204 5.71 10.49 12.21
CA VAL A 204 5.02 10.84 10.96
C VAL A 204 5.58 10.06 9.78
N PHE A 205 6.90 9.89 9.72
CA PHE A 205 7.57 9.05 8.74
C PHE A 205 7.11 7.59 8.83
N ALA A 206 7.07 7.00 10.03
CA ALA A 206 6.64 5.61 10.22
C ALA A 206 5.16 5.40 9.86
N VAL A 207 4.29 6.39 10.07
CA VAL A 207 2.88 6.33 9.62
C VAL A 207 2.76 6.41 8.10
N PHE A 208 3.64 7.17 7.44
CA PHE A 208 3.67 7.27 5.98
C PHE A 208 4.31 6.04 5.31
N PHE A 209 5.25 5.37 6.01
CA PHE A 209 6.04 4.25 5.51
C PHE A 209 5.71 2.94 6.26
N PRO A 210 4.58 2.28 5.94
CA PRO A 210 4.15 1.03 6.57
C PRO A 210 4.98 -0.18 6.13
#